data_AF-A0A386ZHC0-F1
#
_entry.id   AF-A0A386ZHC0-F1
#
_cell.length_a   1.000
_cell.length_b   1.000
_cell.length_c   1.000
_cell.angle_alpha   90.00
_cell.angle_beta   90.00
_cell.angle_gamma   90.00
#
_symmetry.space_group_name_H-M   'P 1'
#
loop_
_entity.id
_entity.type
_entity.pdbx_description
1 polymer ?
#
loop_
_entity_poly.entity_id
_entity_poly.type
_entity_poly.pdbx_seq_one_letter_code
_entity_poly.pdbx_strand_id
1 'polypeptide(L)'
;MYKIGLSFARMLTTGDDMGKKVEVEVAGMRSVADGLDSMSAKITGILDTVKAAAEAHDGCWGHDEYGDKFADGQSGYNARNPDLQKAIQSKATMLEQYSKGLRDAATKFDNTEETNKDGF
;
A
#
# COMPACT_ATOMS: atom_id res chain seq x y z
N MET A 1 -63.41 1.40 -18.85
CA MET A 1 -62.63 0.80 -19.96
C MET A 1 -61.29 1.51 -19.98
N TYR A 2 -60.22 0.98 -19.37
CA TYR A 2 -59.35 -0.07 -19.91
C TYR A 2 -58.91 -1.07 -18.80
N LYS A 3 -58.50 -2.27 -19.20
CA LYS A 3 -58.31 -3.49 -18.39
C LYS A 3 -56.84 -3.94 -18.48
N ILE A 4 -56.36 -4.68 -17.47
CA ILE A 4 -55.22 -5.65 -17.50
C ILE A 4 -53.81 -5.03 -17.34
N GLY A 5 -52.90 -5.54 -16.49
CA GLY A 5 -52.88 -6.82 -15.79
C GLY A 5 -51.86 -6.88 -14.64
N LEU A 6 -52.08 -7.90 -13.80
CA LEU A 6 -51.11 -8.40 -12.83
C LEU A 6 -49.78 -8.70 -13.56
N SER A 7 -48.66 -8.34 -12.93
CA SER A 7 -47.52 -9.26 -12.92
C SER A 7 -46.93 -9.37 -11.53
N PHE A 8 -47.07 -10.59 -11.04
CA PHE A 8 -46.42 -11.23 -9.92
C PHE A 8 -44.89 -11.27 -10.14
N ALA A 9 -44.16 -11.47 -9.04
CA ALA A 9 -42.78 -11.98 -8.91
C ALA A 9 -41.80 -10.95 -8.33
N ARG A 10 -41.61 -10.94 -7.01
CA ARG A 10 -40.72 -11.83 -6.23
C ARG A 10 -39.36 -11.14 -6.02
N MET A 11 -39.25 -10.55 -4.84
CA MET A 11 -38.02 -10.24 -4.12
C MET A 11 -37.07 -11.45 -4.16
N LEU A 12 -36.16 -11.47 -5.14
CA LEU A 12 -34.97 -12.31 -5.22
C LEU A 12 -33.71 -11.43 -5.24
N THR A 13 -33.72 -10.33 -4.48
CA THR A 13 -32.66 -9.32 -4.55
C THR A 13 -31.41 -9.67 -3.76
N THR A 14 -31.39 -10.74 -2.96
CA THR A 14 -30.25 -10.98 -2.07
C THR A 14 -29.04 -11.59 -2.78
N GLY A 15 -29.23 -12.43 -3.80
CA GLY A 15 -28.10 -13.08 -4.50
C GLY A 15 -27.32 -12.12 -5.41
N ASP A 16 -28.03 -11.42 -6.28
CA ASP A 16 -27.43 -10.50 -7.27
C ASP A 16 -26.85 -9.23 -6.61
N ASP A 17 -27.45 -8.75 -5.51
CA ASP A 17 -26.95 -7.60 -4.74
C ASP A 17 -25.69 -7.96 -3.93
N MET A 18 -25.61 -9.17 -3.38
CA MET A 18 -24.41 -9.61 -2.65
C MET A 18 -23.22 -9.83 -3.57
N GLY A 19 -23.41 -10.45 -4.75
CA GLY A 19 -22.34 -10.61 -5.75
C GLY A 19 -21.78 -9.26 -6.22
N LYS A 20 -22.66 -8.28 -6.50
CA LYS A 20 -22.24 -6.92 -6.87
C LYS A 20 -21.47 -6.21 -5.76
N LYS A 21 -21.88 -6.37 -4.50
CA LYS A 21 -21.14 -5.80 -3.36
C LYS A 21 -19.75 -6.40 -3.24
N VAL A 22 -19.62 -7.72 -3.40
CA VAL A 22 -18.33 -8.41 -3.37
C VAL A 22 -17.43 -7.93 -4.50
N GLU A 23 -17.93 -7.85 -5.74
CA GLU A 23 -17.15 -7.34 -6.88
C GLU A 23 -16.67 -5.89 -6.65
N VAL A 24 -17.52 -5.02 -6.09
CA VAL A 24 -17.18 -3.64 -5.74
C VAL A 24 -16.12 -3.59 -4.62
N GLU A 25 -16.26 -4.41 -3.59
CA GLU A 25 -15.28 -4.50 -2.50
C GLU A 25 -13.93 -5.01 -2.99
N VAL A 26 -13.90 -6.02 -3.85
CA VAL A 26 -12.67 -6.54 -4.48
C VAL A 26 -11.99 -5.48 -5.34
N ALA A 27 -12.76 -4.73 -6.15
CA ALA A 27 -12.23 -3.60 -6.91
C ALA A 27 -11.65 -2.52 -5.98
N GLY A 28 -12.32 -2.25 -4.86
CA GLY A 28 -11.83 -1.35 -3.81
C GLY A 28 -10.50 -1.82 -3.21
N MET A 29 -10.36 -3.11 -2.90
CA MET A 29 -9.11 -3.68 -2.38
C MET A 29 -7.95 -3.52 -3.37
N ARG A 30 -8.19 -3.77 -4.67
CA ARG A 30 -7.20 -3.57 -5.72
C ARG A 30 -6.80 -2.10 -5.85
N SER A 31 -7.77 -1.18 -5.81
CA SER A 31 -7.50 0.26 -5.87
C SER A 31 -6.68 0.76 -4.67
N VAL A 32 -6.97 0.28 -3.46
CA VAL A 32 -6.18 0.64 -2.27
C VAL A 32 -4.77 0.06 -2.38
N ALA A 33 -4.61 -1.16 -2.88
CA ALA A 33 -3.29 -1.75 -3.12
C ALA A 33 -2.44 -0.88 -4.05
N ASP A 34 -3.01 -0.42 -5.18
CA ASP A 34 -2.32 0.47 -6.12
C ASP A 34 -1.92 1.80 -5.47
N GLY A 35 -2.79 2.34 -4.60
CA GLY A 35 -2.49 3.53 -3.80
C GLY A 35 -1.30 3.34 -2.86
N LEU A 36 -1.26 2.20 -2.15
CA LEU A 36 -0.17 1.86 -1.24
C LEU A 36 1.16 1.63 -1.97
N ASP A 37 1.14 0.99 -3.15
CA ASP A 37 2.32 0.86 -4.01
C ASP A 37 2.84 2.22 -4.46
N SER A 38 1.94 3.11 -4.92
CA SER A 38 2.32 4.46 -5.32
C SER A 38 2.96 5.23 -4.16
N MET A 39 2.43 5.08 -2.95
CA MET A 39 3.00 5.68 -1.75
C MET A 39 4.36 5.08 -1.40
N SER A 40 4.53 3.75 -1.46
CA SER A 40 5.84 3.10 -1.26
C SER A 40 6.87 3.64 -2.24
N ALA A 41 6.55 3.66 -3.54
CA ALA A 41 7.44 4.13 -4.59
C ALA A 41 7.89 5.59 -4.37
N LYS A 42 6.96 6.46 -3.94
CA LYS A 42 7.30 7.86 -3.59
C LYS A 42 8.24 7.95 -2.40
N ILE A 43 8.00 7.17 -1.34
CA ILE A 43 8.86 7.16 -0.15
C ILE A 43 10.26 6.64 -0.52
N THR A 44 10.34 5.57 -1.31
CA THR A 44 11.60 5.03 -1.81
C THR A 44 12.35 6.07 -2.64
N GLY A 45 11.69 6.78 -3.57
CA GLY A 45 12.34 7.83 -4.36
C GLY A 45 12.84 9.01 -3.52
N ILE A 46 12.11 9.40 -2.47
CA ILE A 46 12.58 10.40 -1.51
C ILE A 46 13.81 9.88 -0.76
N LEU A 47 13.77 8.63 -0.30
CA LEU A 47 14.90 8.01 0.41
C LEU A 47 16.15 7.92 -0.49
N ASP A 48 15.99 7.60 -1.76
CA ASP A 48 17.10 7.56 -2.72
C ASP A 48 17.71 8.95 -2.94
N THR A 49 16.87 9.99 -2.99
CA THR A 49 17.35 11.38 -3.06
C THR A 49 18.13 11.76 -1.79
N VAL A 50 17.62 11.38 -0.61
CA VAL A 50 18.31 11.61 0.67
C VAL A 50 19.63 10.86 0.74
N LYS A 51 19.68 9.59 0.29
CA LYS A 51 20.90 8.79 0.23
C LYS A 51 21.95 9.44 -0.67
N ALA A 52 21.56 9.82 -1.89
CA ALA A 52 22.47 10.46 -2.83
C ALA A 52 23.03 11.77 -2.27
N ALA A 53 22.20 12.60 -1.64
CA ALA A 53 22.66 13.84 -1.00
C ALA A 53 23.57 13.56 0.21
N ALA A 54 23.22 12.57 1.04
CA ALA A 54 24.01 12.17 2.20
C ALA A 54 25.40 11.67 1.78
N GLU A 55 25.48 10.84 0.73
CA GLU A 55 26.74 10.32 0.19
C GLU A 55 27.59 11.42 -0.45
N ALA A 56 26.97 12.34 -1.19
CA ALA A 56 27.69 13.43 -1.86
C ALA A 56 28.33 14.43 -0.89
N HIS A 57 27.80 14.56 0.33
CA HIS A 57 28.25 15.49 1.34
C HIS A 57 28.88 14.81 2.57
N ASP A 58 29.07 13.48 2.52
CA ASP A 58 29.64 12.75 3.63
C ASP A 58 31.07 13.21 3.92
N GLY A 59 31.42 13.29 5.20
CA GLY A 59 32.72 13.77 5.66
C GLY A 59 32.99 15.28 5.47
N CYS A 60 32.07 16.07 4.92
CA CYS A 60 32.26 17.51 4.68
C CYS A 60 32.06 18.39 5.94
N TRP A 61 32.25 17.82 7.14
CA TRP A 61 31.89 18.43 8.43
C TRP A 61 33.01 19.28 9.05
N GLY A 62 34.24 19.16 8.53
CA GLY A 62 35.45 19.74 9.12
C GLY A 62 36.06 18.85 10.21
N HIS A 63 37.32 19.12 10.55
CA HIS A 63 38.09 18.40 11.59
C HIS A 63 38.28 19.26 12.85
N ASP A 64 37.37 20.22 13.08
CA ASP A 64 37.34 20.96 14.33
C ASP A 64 36.46 20.23 15.36
N GLU A 65 36.49 20.69 16.60
CA GLU A 65 35.72 20.08 17.69
C GLU A 65 34.22 19.98 17.37
N TYR A 66 33.69 20.87 16.53
CA TYR A 66 32.28 20.86 16.13
C TYR A 66 32.00 19.80 15.06
N GLY A 67 32.85 19.72 14.03
CA GLY A 67 32.77 18.70 12.98
C GLY A 67 32.90 17.29 13.53
N ASP A 68 33.88 17.05 14.40
CA ASP A 68 34.09 15.74 15.03
C ASP A 68 32.90 15.36 15.94
N LYS A 69 32.37 16.30 16.73
CA LYS A 69 31.18 16.03 17.57
C LYS A 69 29.93 15.78 16.73
N PHE A 70 29.78 16.49 15.60
CA PHE A 70 28.66 16.29 14.69
C PHE A 70 28.73 14.92 14.02
N ALA A 71 29.89 14.52 13.51
CA ALA A 71 30.07 13.26 12.79
C ALA A 71 30.06 12.05 13.74
N ASP A 72 30.92 12.09 14.76
CA ASP A 72 31.35 10.91 15.54
C ASP A 72 30.98 10.98 17.02
N GLY A 73 30.26 12.01 17.46
CA GLY A 73 29.68 12.03 18.81
C GLY A 73 28.84 10.77 19.08
N GLN A 74 28.54 10.46 20.36
CA GLN A 74 27.74 9.29 20.77
C GLN A 74 26.41 9.13 20.00
N SER A 75 25.93 10.23 19.43
CA SER A 75 24.70 10.35 18.67
C SER A 75 24.94 11.16 17.39
N GLY A 76 26.15 11.09 16.84
CA GLY A 76 26.57 11.82 15.66
C GLY A 76 25.89 11.34 14.38
N TYR A 77 26.10 12.08 13.31
CA TYR A 77 25.55 11.84 11.99
C TYR A 77 25.87 10.41 11.49
N ASN A 78 27.11 9.94 11.67
CA ASN A 78 27.54 8.62 11.20
C ASN A 78 26.79 7.47 11.86
N ALA A 79 26.34 7.66 13.11
CA ALA A 79 25.50 6.69 13.81
C ALA A 79 24.02 6.80 13.41
N ARG A 80 23.49 8.02 13.27
CA ARG A 80 22.04 8.25 13.10
C ARG A 80 21.55 8.16 11.67
N ASN A 81 22.33 8.66 10.71
CA ASN A 81 21.95 8.69 9.30
C ASN A 81 21.57 7.29 8.76
N PRO A 82 22.38 6.22 8.92
CA PRO A 82 21.99 4.89 8.43
C PRO A 82 20.73 4.35 9.10
N ASP A 83 20.52 4.63 10.39
CA ASP A 83 19.34 4.15 11.12
C ASP A 83 18.07 4.89 10.69
N LEU A 84 18.15 6.19 10.42
CA LEU A 84 17.05 6.96 9.85
C LEU A 84 16.67 6.44 8.45
N GLN A 85 17.66 6.19 7.60
CA GLN A 85 17.43 5.63 6.27
C GLN A 85 16.76 4.25 6.33
N LYS A 86 17.23 3.36 7.23
CA LYS A 86 16.60 2.06 7.47
C LYS A 86 15.17 2.18 7.97
N ALA A 87 14.91 3.11 8.90
CA ALA A 87 13.57 3.32 9.44
C ALA A 87 12.58 3.80 8.36
N ILE A 88 13.02 4.65 7.43
CA ILE A 88 12.22 5.08 6.28
C ILE A 88 11.98 3.91 5.32
N GLN A 89 13.04 3.17 4.98
CA GLN A 89 12.94 1.99 4.11
C GLN A 89 11.94 0.96 4.65
N SER A 90 11.97 0.70 5.96
CA SER A 90 11.05 -0.24 6.60
C SER A 90 9.58 0.17 6.44
N LYS A 91 9.28 1.47 6.43
CA LYS A 91 7.91 1.97 6.19
C LYS A 91 7.48 1.74 4.75
N ALA A 92 8.35 2.00 3.77
CA ALA A 92 8.07 1.70 2.36
C ALA A 92 7.76 0.20 2.17
N THR A 93 8.61 -0.67 2.71
CA THR A 93 8.39 -2.12 2.66
C THR A 93 7.09 -2.56 3.34
N MET A 94 6.70 -1.92 4.44
CA MET A 94 5.41 -2.20 5.09
C MET A 94 4.22 -1.87 4.17
N LEU A 95 4.26 -0.76 3.45
CA LEU A 95 3.21 -0.38 2.50
C LEU A 95 3.11 -1.37 1.33
N GLU A 96 4.25 -1.84 0.82
CA GLU A 96 4.29 -2.90 -0.21
C GLU A 96 3.67 -4.21 0.30
N GLN A 97 3.96 -4.59 1.54
CA GLN A 97 3.37 -5.78 2.14
C GLN A 97 1.86 -5.67 2.28
N TYR A 98 1.35 -4.50 2.68
CA TYR A 98 -0.09 -4.25 2.76
C TYR A 98 -0.76 -4.25 1.38
N SER A 99 -0.13 -3.62 0.39
CA SER A 99 -0.56 -3.68 -1.00
C SER A 99 -0.68 -5.12 -1.52
N LYS A 100 0.38 -5.92 -1.33
CA LYS A 100 0.39 -7.34 -1.68
C LYS A 100 -0.73 -8.11 -0.98
N GLY A 101 -0.89 -7.91 0.33
CA GLY A 101 -1.94 -8.58 1.11
C GLY A 101 -3.35 -8.29 0.58
N LEU A 102 -3.61 -7.04 0.16
CA LEU A 102 -4.89 -6.66 -0.44
C LEU A 102 -5.11 -7.32 -1.81
N ARG A 103 -4.08 -7.39 -2.67
CA ARG A 103 -4.17 -8.09 -3.97
C ARG A 103 -4.39 -9.59 -3.81
N ASP A 104 -3.69 -10.21 -2.86
CA ASP A 104 -3.82 -11.63 -2.57
C ASP A 104 -5.24 -11.93 -2.05
N ALA A 105 -5.79 -11.07 -1.19
CA ALA A 105 -7.14 -11.23 -0.67
C ALA A 105 -8.22 -10.97 -1.74
N ALA A 106 -8.05 -9.94 -2.58
CA ALA A 106 -8.90 -9.70 -3.77
C ALA A 106 -8.95 -10.94 -4.68
N THR A 107 -7.79 -11.50 -5.01
CA THR A 107 -7.68 -12.70 -5.85
C THR A 107 -8.37 -13.92 -5.21
N LYS A 108 -8.28 -14.08 -3.88
CA LYS A 108 -8.98 -15.16 -3.17
C LYS A 108 -10.50 -15.01 -3.26
N PHE A 109 -11.02 -13.79 -3.16
CA PHE A 109 -12.47 -13.54 -3.29
C PHE A 109 -12.96 -13.83 -4.72
N ASP A 110 -12.24 -13.37 -5.74
CA ASP A 110 -12.56 -13.67 -7.15
C ASP A 110 -12.65 -15.19 -7.39
N ASN A 111 -11.62 -15.94 -6.97
CA ASN A 111 -11.59 -17.41 -7.13
C ASN A 111 -12.74 -18.11 -6.37
N THR A 112 -13.12 -17.58 -5.20
CA THR A 112 -14.22 -18.16 -4.41
C THR A 112 -15.55 -17.94 -5.11
N GLU A 113 -15.76 -16.76 -5.69
CA GLU A 113 -16.98 -16.43 -6.43
C GLU A 113 -17.09 -17.24 -7.73
N GLU A 114 -16.00 -17.40 -8.48
CA GLU A 114 -15.95 -18.28 -9.66
C GLU A 114 -16.30 -19.72 -9.30
N THR A 115 -15.70 -20.27 -8.23
CA THR A 115 -15.99 -21.64 -7.77
C THR A 115 -17.47 -21.81 -7.39
N ASN A 116 -18.08 -20.79 -6.77
CA ASN A 116 -19.50 -20.84 -6.41
C ASN A 116 -20.42 -20.74 -7.63
N LYS A 117 -20.03 -19.99 -8.67
CA LYS A 117 -20.77 -19.87 -9.93
C LYS A 117 -20.78 -21.18 -10.73
N ASP A 118 -19.67 -21.92 -10.71
CA ASP A 118 -19.53 -23.20 -11.44
C ASP A 118 -20.16 -24.42 -10.73
N GLY A 119 -20.55 -24.27 -9.46
CA GLY A 119 -21.06 -25.36 -8.62
C GLY A 119 -22.59 -25.57 -8.63
N PHE A 120 -23.35 -24.74 -9.37
CA PHE A 120 -24.81 -24.83 -9.53
C PHE A 120 -25.20 -25.10 -10.99
#